data_AF-A0AAU1M6Y5-F1
#
_entry.id   AF-A0AAU1M6Y5-F1
#
_cell.length_a   1.000
_cell.length_b   1.000
_cell.length_c   1.000
_cell.angle_alpha   90.00
_cell.angle_beta   90.00
_cell.angle_gamma   90.00
#
_symmetry.space_group_name_H-M   'P 1'
#
loop_
_entity.id
_entity.type
_entity.pdbx_description
1 polymer ?
#
loop_
_entity_poly.entity_id
_entity_poly.type
_entity_poly.pdbx_seq_one_letter_code
_entity_poly.pdbx_strand_id
1 'polypeptide(L)'
;MAVSTCVALAACACGPEKSEEDTSTAAKPSQSSESARPEEPSATPSSSPRTEKPSAEPTGDQPAPRTKEGAIQRYEQYLHAVGREDINTVCEVAGPAAKQAEDQGFGPCTSTFVVTFQMISPAQKKALRTATVDPQRVAVLAPDKVEIPTEAIRASVTFSESELGSSTLEYLKSNWYITD
;
A
#
# COMPACT_ATOMS: atom_id res chain seq x y z
N MET A 1 -43.10 35.19 3.56
CA MET A 1 -43.24 35.25 5.03
C MET A 1 -42.08 34.47 5.64
N ALA A 2 -41.43 35.06 6.63
CA ALA A 2 -40.14 34.69 7.24
C ALA A 2 -40.24 33.58 8.31
N VAL A 3 -39.13 32.85 8.53
CA VAL A 3 -38.40 32.57 9.81
C VAL A 3 -37.08 31.85 9.38
N SER A 4 -35.84 32.32 9.50
CA SER A 4 -35.00 32.86 10.59
C SER A 4 -34.73 31.91 11.76
N THR A 5 -33.58 31.22 11.74
CA THR A 5 -32.87 30.74 12.93
C THR A 5 -31.35 30.81 12.74
N CYS A 6 -30.71 31.61 13.59
CA CYS A 6 -29.26 31.78 13.71
C CYS A 6 -28.67 30.67 14.60
N VAL A 7 -27.46 30.19 14.27
CA VAL A 7 -26.61 29.46 15.22
C VAL A 7 -25.32 30.26 15.39
N ALA A 8 -25.12 30.76 16.62
CA ALA A 8 -23.91 31.42 17.06
C ALA A 8 -22.91 30.37 17.56
N LEU A 9 -21.66 30.42 17.08
CA LEU A 9 -20.54 29.70 17.68
C LEU A 9 -19.65 30.71 18.41
N ALA A 10 -19.63 30.58 19.73
CA ALA A 10 -18.86 31.39 20.65
C ALA A 10 -17.38 30.99 20.61
N ALA A 11 -16.52 32.01 20.60
CA ALA A 11 -15.09 31.90 20.86
C ALA A 11 -14.83 31.90 22.37
N CYS A 12 -14.00 30.98 22.86
CA CYS A 12 -13.36 31.07 24.17
C CYS A 12 -11.86 30.80 24.02
N ALA A 13 -11.08 31.87 24.10
CA ALA A 13 -9.68 31.84 24.50
C ALA A 13 -9.59 31.95 26.03
N CYS A 14 -8.65 31.24 26.66
CA CYS A 14 -7.83 31.65 27.82
C CYS A 14 -7.00 30.46 28.37
N GLY A 15 -5.68 30.66 28.53
CA GLY A 15 -4.77 29.85 29.38
C GLY A 15 -5.00 30.09 30.89
N PRO A 16 -4.11 29.66 31.82
CA PRO A 16 -2.70 30.11 31.90
C PRO A 16 -1.65 29.13 32.52
N GLU A 17 -0.38 29.56 32.45
CA GLU A 17 0.77 29.42 33.41
C GLU A 17 1.35 28.05 33.82
N LYS A 18 2.64 27.76 33.51
CA LYS A 18 3.92 28.12 34.18
C LYS A 18 4.17 27.42 35.53
N SER A 19 5.20 26.56 35.56
CA SER A 19 6.11 26.38 36.71
C SER A 19 7.43 25.82 36.20
N GLU A 20 8.50 26.48 36.63
CA GLU A 20 9.91 26.27 36.32
C GLU A 20 10.55 25.29 37.33
N GLU A 21 11.84 25.02 37.10
CA GLU A 21 12.88 24.57 38.05
C GLU A 21 13.19 23.06 38.04
N ASP A 22 14.21 22.59 37.30
CA ASP A 22 15.67 22.76 37.44
C ASP A 22 16.27 21.86 38.54
N THR A 23 17.01 20.83 38.14
CA THR A 23 18.25 20.45 38.85
C THR A 23 19.16 19.70 37.86
N SER A 24 20.13 20.45 37.34
CA SER A 24 21.39 19.91 36.84
C SER A 24 22.17 19.23 37.96
N THR A 25 22.71 18.03 37.73
CA THR A 25 24.01 17.63 38.30
C THR A 25 24.72 16.69 37.34
N ALA A 26 25.86 17.18 36.86
CA ALA A 26 26.81 16.50 36.01
C ALA A 26 27.61 15.42 36.75
N ALA A 27 27.96 14.34 36.04
CA ALA A 27 29.32 13.78 36.05
C ALA A 27 29.49 12.69 34.97
N LYS A 28 30.45 12.89 34.08
CA LYS A 28 31.13 11.93 33.20
C LYS A 28 32.65 12.15 33.45
N PRO A 29 33.62 11.32 33.03
CA PRO A 29 33.71 9.87 32.76
C PRO A 29 34.71 9.17 33.69
N SER A 30 34.80 7.84 33.66
CA SER A 30 36.09 7.14 33.82
C SER A 30 36.16 5.92 32.93
N GLN A 31 37.10 5.97 31.99
CA GLN A 31 37.64 4.82 31.25
C GLN A 31 38.59 4.05 32.17
N SER A 32 38.62 2.73 32.03
CA SER A 32 39.86 1.95 32.12
C SER A 32 39.81 0.82 31.11
N SER A 33 40.82 0.82 30.24
CA SER A 33 41.16 -0.24 29.31
C SER A 33 42.04 -1.27 30.03
N GLU A 34 41.91 -2.55 29.69
CA GLU A 34 43.03 -3.49 29.68
C GLU A 34 42.78 -4.54 28.58
N SER A 35 43.85 -4.88 27.88
CA SER A 35 43.94 -5.56 26.59
C SER A 35 44.34 -7.03 26.76
N ALA A 36 43.76 -7.95 25.97
CA ALA A 36 44.46 -9.07 25.34
C ALA A 36 43.54 -9.87 24.39
N ARG A 37 44.05 -10.11 23.18
CA ARG A 37 43.54 -10.96 22.07
C ARG A 37 44.42 -12.24 22.03
N PRO A 38 44.27 -13.21 21.09
CA PRO A 38 43.13 -13.97 20.52
C PRO A 38 43.19 -15.47 20.88
N GLU A 39 42.07 -16.20 20.81
CA GLU A 39 42.15 -17.64 20.48
C GLU A 39 40.93 -18.07 19.65
N GLU A 40 41.21 -18.57 18.45
CA GLU A 40 40.28 -19.21 17.52
C GLU A 40 40.32 -20.72 17.79
N PRO A 41 39.18 -21.42 17.73
CA PRO A 41 39.15 -22.52 16.78
C PRO A 41 37.87 -22.54 15.93
N SER A 42 38.11 -22.54 14.62
CA SER A 42 37.40 -23.26 13.56
C SER A 42 36.20 -24.12 13.99
N ALA A 43 35.01 -23.73 13.53
CA ALA A 43 33.94 -24.66 13.21
C ALA A 43 33.14 -24.10 12.03
N THR A 44 33.47 -24.56 10.83
CA THR A 44 32.66 -24.44 9.61
C THR A 44 31.37 -25.26 9.77
N PRO A 45 30.16 -24.68 9.69
CA PRO A 45 29.00 -25.41 9.22
C PRO A 45 29.02 -25.37 7.69
N SER A 46 29.38 -26.51 7.09
CA SER A 46 29.11 -26.77 5.68
C SER A 46 27.60 -27.02 5.53
N SER A 47 26.85 -25.96 5.23
CA SER A 47 25.46 -26.07 4.75
C SER A 47 25.47 -25.80 3.25
N SER A 48 25.29 -26.88 2.49
CA SER A 48 25.09 -26.87 1.04
C SER A 48 24.06 -25.82 0.61
N PRO A 49 24.24 -25.14 -0.53
CA PRO A 49 23.17 -24.34 -1.10
C PRO A 49 22.05 -25.30 -1.53
N ARG A 50 20.90 -25.24 -0.84
CA ARG A 50 19.66 -25.74 -1.44
C ARG A 50 19.39 -24.85 -2.65
N THR A 51 19.53 -25.42 -3.83
CA THR A 51 18.86 -24.92 -5.03
C THR A 51 17.37 -24.93 -4.73
N GLU A 52 16.81 -23.77 -4.37
CA GLU A 52 15.37 -23.57 -4.44
C GLU A 52 14.98 -23.69 -5.91
N LYS A 53 14.34 -24.82 -6.22
CA LYS A 53 13.60 -25.05 -7.45
C LYS A 53 12.65 -23.86 -7.65
N PRO A 54 12.63 -23.20 -8.82
CA PRO A 54 11.64 -22.17 -9.09
C PRO A 54 10.23 -22.75 -8.88
N SER A 55 9.49 -22.15 -7.96
CA SER A 55 8.07 -22.44 -7.74
C SER A 55 7.32 -22.29 -9.06
N ALA A 56 6.48 -23.28 -9.33
CA ALA A 56 5.71 -23.42 -10.55
C ALA A 56 4.93 -22.14 -10.90
N GLU A 57 4.85 -21.86 -12.20
CA GLU A 57 3.88 -20.92 -12.79
C GLU A 57 2.47 -21.22 -12.27
N PRO A 58 1.64 -20.20 -11.98
CA PRO A 58 0.24 -20.44 -11.64
C PRO A 58 -0.49 -20.94 -12.89
N THR A 59 -0.89 -22.22 -12.87
CA THR A 59 -1.91 -22.76 -13.78
C THR A 59 -3.18 -21.93 -13.62
N GLY A 60 -3.60 -21.26 -14.70
CA GLY A 60 -4.64 -20.23 -14.73
C GLY A 60 -6.08 -20.65 -14.42
N ASP A 61 -6.31 -21.78 -13.75
CA ASP A 61 -7.66 -22.30 -13.45
C ASP A 61 -7.93 -22.54 -11.95
N GLN A 62 -6.93 -22.36 -11.07
CA GLN A 62 -7.16 -22.50 -9.63
C GLN A 62 -7.69 -21.20 -9.01
N PRO A 63 -8.69 -21.27 -8.12
CA PRO A 63 -9.13 -20.13 -7.32
C PRO A 63 -7.95 -19.41 -6.67
N ALA A 64 -7.96 -18.08 -6.70
CA ALA A 64 -6.97 -17.31 -5.98
C ALA A 64 -7.08 -17.59 -4.47
N PRO A 65 -5.98 -17.62 -3.72
CA PRO A 65 -6.06 -17.74 -2.27
C PRO A 65 -6.89 -16.60 -1.66
N ARG A 66 -7.92 -16.94 -0.88
CA ARG A 66 -8.71 -15.99 -0.09
C ARG A 66 -7.94 -15.56 1.16
N THR A 67 -6.83 -14.85 0.95
CA THR A 67 -5.96 -14.33 1.99
C THR A 67 -5.60 -12.87 1.70
N LYS A 68 -5.09 -12.16 2.71
CA LYS A 68 -4.56 -10.80 2.55
C LYS A 68 -3.47 -10.75 1.48
N GLU A 69 -2.59 -11.75 1.47
CA GLU A 69 -1.49 -11.86 0.51
C GLU A 69 -2.01 -12.09 -0.92
N GLY A 70 -3.10 -12.83 -1.09
CA GLY A 70 -3.77 -12.99 -2.38
C GLY A 70 -4.35 -11.67 -2.89
N ALA A 71 -4.97 -10.87 -2.02
CA ALA A 71 -5.46 -9.54 -2.37
C ALA A 71 -4.31 -8.60 -2.78
N ILE A 72 -3.22 -8.61 -2.01
CA ILE A 72 -2.01 -7.83 -2.30
C ILE A 72 -1.44 -8.18 -3.68
N GLN A 73 -1.21 -9.47 -3.95
CA GLN A 73 -0.66 -9.92 -5.24
C GLN A 73 -1.55 -9.49 -6.41
N ARG A 74 -2.86 -9.57 -6.24
CA ARG A 74 -3.81 -9.16 -7.28
C ARG A 74 -3.80 -7.65 -7.50
N TYR A 75 -3.67 -6.86 -6.45
CA TYR A 75 -3.52 -5.40 -6.58
C TYR A 75 -2.19 -5.01 -7.22
N GLU A 76 -1.08 -5.68 -6.88
CA GLU A 76 0.20 -5.47 -7.57
C GLU A 76 0.09 -5.80 -9.07
N GLN A 77 -0.61 -6.87 -9.45
CA GLN A 77 -0.90 -7.17 -10.85
C GLN A 77 -1.63 -6.02 -11.54
N TYR A 78 -2.63 -5.42 -10.87
CA TYR A 78 -3.33 -4.24 -11.38
C TYR A 78 -2.38 -3.04 -11.54
N LEU A 79 -1.59 -2.70 -10.51
CA LEU A 79 -0.62 -1.59 -10.60
C LEU A 79 0.35 -1.79 -11.77
N HIS A 80 0.87 -3.01 -11.92
CA HIS A 80 1.80 -3.31 -13.02
C HIS A 80 1.11 -3.25 -14.39
N ALA A 81 -0.16 -3.66 -14.47
CA ALA A 81 -0.96 -3.56 -15.68
C ALA A 81 -1.19 -2.09 -16.06
N VAL A 82 -1.51 -1.21 -15.12
CA VAL A 82 -1.58 0.24 -15.35
C VAL A 82 -0.23 0.77 -15.86
N GLY A 83 0.88 0.36 -15.24
CA GLY A 83 2.23 0.75 -15.69
C GLY A 83 2.60 0.26 -17.10
N ARG A 84 2.00 -0.85 -17.56
CA ARG A 84 2.18 -1.40 -18.91
C ARG A 84 1.10 -0.96 -19.90
N GLU A 85 0.08 -0.23 -19.43
CA GLU A 85 -1.11 0.11 -20.23
C GLU A 85 -1.85 -1.13 -20.73
N ASP A 86 -1.83 -2.21 -19.94
CA ASP A 86 -2.53 -3.46 -20.22
C ASP A 86 -4.02 -3.32 -19.84
N ILE A 87 -4.79 -2.82 -20.78
CA ILE A 87 -6.22 -2.52 -20.61
C ILE A 87 -7.05 -3.75 -20.23
N ASN A 88 -6.67 -4.94 -20.72
CA ASN A 88 -7.44 -6.16 -20.46
C ASN A 88 -7.32 -6.55 -18.99
N THR A 89 -6.09 -6.59 -18.48
CA THR A 89 -5.85 -6.91 -17.07
C THR A 89 -6.44 -5.84 -16.15
N VAL A 90 -6.30 -4.55 -16.51
CA VAL A 90 -6.89 -3.45 -15.75
C VAL A 90 -8.41 -3.61 -15.64
N CYS A 91 -9.10 -3.82 -16.75
CA CYS A 91 -10.56 -3.99 -16.76
C CYS A 91 -11.02 -5.31 -16.19
N GLU A 92 -10.19 -6.36 -16.18
CA GLU A 92 -10.48 -7.61 -15.50
C GLU A 92 -10.46 -7.41 -13.97
N VAL A 93 -9.37 -6.85 -13.43
CA VAL A 93 -9.20 -6.68 -11.98
C VAL A 93 -10.16 -5.63 -11.43
N ALA A 94 -10.35 -4.52 -12.15
CA ALA A 94 -11.28 -3.45 -11.76
C ALA A 94 -12.70 -3.66 -12.29
N GLY A 95 -13.03 -4.83 -12.83
CA GLY A 95 -14.30 -5.09 -13.51
C GLY A 95 -15.55 -4.66 -12.73
N PRO A 96 -15.71 -5.00 -11.44
CA PRO A 96 -16.84 -4.54 -10.63
C PRO A 96 -16.91 -3.02 -10.48
N ALA A 97 -15.82 -2.38 -10.05
CA ALA A 97 -15.72 -0.92 -9.94
C ALA A 97 -15.99 -0.21 -11.27
N ALA A 98 -15.38 -0.69 -12.36
CA ALA A 98 -15.54 -0.12 -13.68
C ALA A 98 -16.97 -0.28 -14.21
N LYS A 99 -17.65 -1.39 -13.92
CA LYS A 99 -19.07 -1.56 -14.25
C LYS A 99 -19.96 -0.59 -13.47
N GLN A 100 -19.67 -0.39 -12.20
CA GLN A 100 -20.36 0.61 -11.37
C GLN A 100 -20.16 2.03 -11.92
N ALA A 101 -18.94 2.39 -12.35
CA ALA A 101 -18.67 3.67 -12.99
C ALA A 101 -19.38 3.81 -14.35
N GLU A 102 -19.42 2.74 -15.15
CA GLU A 102 -20.16 2.71 -16.42
C GLU A 102 -21.66 2.99 -16.20
N ASP A 103 -22.26 2.37 -15.18
CA ASP A 103 -23.66 2.57 -14.79
C ASP A 103 -23.97 4.00 -14.31
N GLN A 104 -22.94 4.72 -13.86
CA GLN A 104 -23.01 6.14 -13.51
C GLN A 104 -22.75 7.09 -14.69
N GLY A 105 -22.51 6.55 -15.89
CA GLY A 105 -22.33 7.33 -17.11
C GLY A 105 -20.88 7.71 -17.42
N PHE A 106 -19.88 7.13 -16.74
CA PHE A 106 -18.47 7.33 -17.09
C PHE A 106 -18.05 6.59 -18.37
N GLY A 107 -18.93 5.73 -18.90
CA GLY A 107 -18.69 4.92 -20.09
C GLY A 107 -17.88 3.65 -19.81
N PRO A 108 -17.63 2.84 -20.86
CA PRO A 108 -16.98 1.55 -20.72
C PRO A 108 -15.54 1.65 -20.18
N CYS A 109 -15.13 0.66 -19.39
CA CYS A 109 -13.78 0.57 -18.84
C CYS A 109 -12.69 0.80 -19.88
N THR A 110 -12.81 0.14 -21.03
CA THR A 110 -11.78 0.16 -22.09
C THR A 110 -11.57 1.54 -22.70
N SER A 111 -12.63 2.36 -22.82
CA SER A 111 -12.49 3.73 -23.32
C SER A 111 -11.97 4.67 -22.23
N THR A 112 -12.45 4.54 -21.01
CA THR A 112 -12.13 5.45 -19.91
C THR A 112 -10.68 5.29 -19.48
N PHE A 113 -10.20 4.05 -19.31
CA PHE A 113 -8.82 3.81 -18.91
C PHE A 113 -7.78 4.16 -19.98
N VAL A 114 -8.13 4.11 -21.27
CA VAL A 114 -7.23 4.62 -22.32
C VAL A 114 -6.96 6.12 -22.15
N VAL A 115 -7.98 6.89 -21.76
CA VAL A 115 -7.80 8.31 -21.43
C VAL A 115 -6.99 8.44 -20.13
N THR A 116 -7.29 7.66 -19.09
CA THR A 116 -6.52 7.65 -17.83
C THR A 116 -5.04 7.38 -18.07
N PHE A 117 -4.69 6.42 -18.92
CA PHE A 117 -3.29 6.12 -19.23
C PHE A 117 -2.56 7.32 -19.84
N GLN A 118 -3.23 8.17 -20.61
CA GLN A 118 -2.62 9.38 -21.18
C GLN A 118 -2.34 10.46 -20.13
N MET A 119 -3.04 10.43 -19.00
CA MET A 119 -2.86 11.37 -17.89
C MET A 119 -1.70 10.97 -16.96
N ILE A 120 -1.27 9.72 -16.97
CA ILE A 120 -0.17 9.22 -16.12
C ILE A 120 1.17 9.52 -16.78
N SER A 121 2.09 10.16 -16.05
CA SER A 121 3.41 10.47 -16.60
C SER A 121 4.23 9.21 -16.93
N PRO A 122 5.19 9.28 -17.88
CA PRO A 122 6.07 8.14 -18.17
C PRO A 122 6.85 7.63 -16.96
N ALA A 123 7.26 8.53 -16.06
CA ALA A 123 7.97 8.16 -14.83
C ALA A 123 7.08 7.36 -13.87
N GLN A 124 5.82 7.79 -13.69
CA GLN A 124 4.83 7.07 -12.89
C GLN A 124 4.50 5.70 -13.49
N LYS A 125 4.25 5.62 -14.81
CA LYS A 125 4.05 4.32 -15.48
C LYS A 125 5.22 3.38 -15.26
N LYS A 126 6.46 3.88 -15.38
CA LYS A 126 7.67 3.09 -15.12
C LYS A 126 7.73 2.60 -13.68
N ALA A 127 7.41 3.47 -12.71
CA ALA A 127 7.39 3.10 -11.29
C ALA A 127 6.32 2.04 -10.98
N LEU A 128 5.13 2.16 -11.58
CA LEU A 128 4.02 1.22 -11.44
C LEU A 128 4.37 -0.18 -11.94
N ARG A 129 5.25 -0.34 -12.95
CA ARG A 129 5.67 -1.65 -13.45
C ARG A 129 6.40 -2.52 -12.41
N THR A 130 6.94 -1.91 -11.37
CA THR A 130 7.69 -2.58 -10.29
C THR A 130 7.16 -2.22 -8.91
N ALA A 131 5.97 -1.61 -8.83
CA ALA A 131 5.37 -1.22 -7.57
C ALA A 131 5.03 -2.47 -6.74
N THR A 132 5.26 -2.41 -5.44
CA THR A 132 4.86 -3.44 -4.49
C THR A 132 4.02 -2.85 -3.38
N VAL A 133 3.34 -3.68 -2.60
CA VAL A 133 2.52 -3.26 -1.48
C VAL A 133 3.17 -3.70 -0.18
N ASP A 134 3.23 -2.80 0.80
CA ASP A 134 3.61 -3.07 2.18
C ASP A 134 2.49 -3.82 2.91
N PRO A 135 2.65 -5.13 3.23
CA PRO A 135 1.60 -5.89 3.87
C PRO A 135 1.26 -5.42 5.29
N GLN A 136 2.12 -4.61 5.93
CA GLN A 136 1.90 -4.06 7.27
C GLN A 136 0.97 -2.84 7.26
N ARG A 137 0.79 -2.21 6.10
CA ARG A 137 -0.08 -1.03 5.92
C ARG A 137 -1.44 -1.36 5.32
N VAL A 138 -1.65 -2.62 4.97
CA VAL A 138 -2.91 -3.13 4.41
C VAL A 138 -3.89 -3.48 5.54
N ALA A 139 -5.11 -2.98 5.45
CA ALA A 139 -6.16 -3.23 6.42
C ALA A 139 -7.06 -4.39 5.95
N VAL A 140 -7.27 -5.38 6.83
CA VAL A 140 -8.25 -6.45 6.58
C VAL A 140 -9.58 -6.02 7.19
N LEU A 141 -10.53 -5.64 6.34
CA LEU A 141 -11.85 -5.17 6.76
C LEU A 141 -12.79 -6.36 7.06
N ALA A 142 -12.69 -7.43 6.27
CA ALA A 142 -13.42 -8.69 6.46
C ALA A 142 -12.63 -9.85 5.81
N PRO A 143 -13.01 -11.13 6.05
CA PRO A 143 -12.31 -12.27 5.44
C PRO A 143 -12.30 -12.30 3.89
N ASP A 144 -13.21 -11.58 3.24
CA ASP A 144 -13.29 -11.34 1.80
C ASP A 144 -13.07 -9.88 1.42
N LYS A 145 -12.60 -9.02 2.33
CA LYS A 145 -12.49 -7.59 2.06
C LYS A 145 -11.23 -6.98 2.64
N VAL A 146 -10.44 -6.35 1.79
CA VAL A 146 -9.14 -5.77 2.12
C VAL A 146 -9.07 -4.35 1.56
N GLU A 147 -8.53 -3.43 2.34
CA GLU A 147 -8.25 -2.06 1.91
C GLU A 147 -6.74 -1.87 1.80
N ILE A 148 -6.31 -1.33 0.66
CA ILE A 148 -4.92 -1.01 0.36
C ILE A 148 -4.82 0.51 0.18
N PRO A 149 -4.31 1.23 1.20
CA PRO A 149 -4.15 2.68 1.10
C PRO A 149 -2.94 3.04 0.21
N THR A 150 -2.90 4.26 -0.37
CA THR A 150 -1.77 4.67 -1.24
C THR A 150 -0.44 4.58 -0.51
N GLU A 151 -0.41 4.87 0.79
CA GLU A 151 0.83 4.82 1.59
C GLU A 151 1.37 3.40 1.78
N ALA A 152 0.60 2.36 1.44
CA ALA A 152 1.08 0.99 1.38
C ALA A 152 1.91 0.74 0.11
N ILE A 153 1.78 1.56 -0.94
CA ILE A 153 2.44 1.34 -2.22
C ILE A 153 3.90 1.80 -2.14
N ARG A 154 4.82 0.88 -2.44
CA ARG A 154 6.26 1.12 -2.57
C ARG A 154 6.64 1.12 -4.04
N ALA A 155 7.17 2.24 -4.52
CA ALA A 155 7.67 2.36 -5.88
C ALA A 155 8.86 3.35 -5.93
N SER A 156 9.46 3.52 -7.11
CA SER A 156 10.56 4.47 -7.31
C SER A 156 10.12 5.94 -7.26
N VAL A 157 8.81 6.20 -7.24
CA VAL A 157 8.20 7.51 -7.01
C VAL A 157 7.15 7.38 -5.91
N THR A 158 6.86 8.47 -5.23
CA THR A 158 5.75 8.54 -4.28
C THR A 158 4.48 8.92 -5.02
N PHE A 159 3.39 8.21 -4.73
CA PHE A 159 2.06 8.54 -5.23
C PHE A 159 1.25 9.25 -4.14
N SER A 160 0.41 10.20 -4.52
CA SER A 160 -0.54 10.83 -3.60
C SER A 160 -1.92 10.16 -3.63
N GLU A 161 -2.74 10.47 -2.62
CA GLU A 161 -4.15 10.04 -2.58
C GLU A 161 -4.96 10.50 -3.80
N SER A 162 -4.60 11.63 -4.43
CA SER A 162 -5.28 12.08 -5.65
C SER A 162 -4.87 11.30 -6.90
N GLU A 163 -3.75 10.58 -6.86
CA GLU A 163 -3.21 9.85 -8.01
C GLU A 163 -3.62 8.37 -8.02
N LEU A 164 -3.60 7.71 -6.87
CA LEU A 164 -3.98 6.30 -6.75
C LEU A 164 -5.12 6.07 -5.75
N GLY A 165 -5.18 6.88 -4.69
CA GLY A 165 -6.16 6.73 -3.63
C GLY A 165 -6.03 5.42 -2.87
N SER A 166 -6.92 5.23 -1.90
CA SER A 166 -7.13 3.93 -1.28
C SER A 166 -7.97 3.05 -2.21
N SER A 167 -7.64 1.76 -2.29
CA SER A 167 -8.39 0.78 -3.09
C SER A 167 -8.91 -0.36 -2.23
N THR A 168 -10.17 -0.71 -2.42
CA THR A 168 -10.85 -1.80 -1.75
C THR A 168 -10.92 -3.00 -2.68
N LEU A 169 -10.36 -4.12 -2.23
CA LEU A 169 -10.49 -5.40 -2.92
C LEU A 169 -11.48 -6.31 -2.18
N GLU A 170 -12.40 -6.89 -2.94
CA GLU A 170 -13.29 -7.93 -2.47
C GLU A 170 -13.04 -9.28 -3.17
N TYR A 171 -13.14 -10.36 -2.41
CA TYR A 171 -13.03 -11.72 -2.93
C TYR A 171 -14.36 -12.18 -3.52
N LEU A 172 -14.48 -12.09 -4.84
CA LEU A 172 -15.69 -12.40 -5.60
C LEU A 172 -15.37 -13.49 -6.62
N LYS A 173 -16.29 -14.42 -6.88
CA LYS A 173 -16.16 -15.41 -7.98
C LYS A 173 -14.77 -16.08 -8.04
N SER A 174 -14.24 -16.47 -6.87
CA SER A 174 -12.94 -17.14 -6.74
C SER A 174 -11.70 -16.30 -7.06
N ASN A 175 -11.78 -14.97 -7.07
CA ASN A 175 -10.64 -14.07 -7.25
C ASN A 175 -10.83 -12.75 -6.48
N TRP A 176 -9.79 -11.92 -6.40
CA TRP A 176 -9.84 -10.58 -5.82
C TRP A 176 -10.10 -9.53 -6.91
N TYR A 177 -11.00 -8.59 -6.63
CA TYR A 177 -11.39 -7.52 -7.56
C TYR A 177 -11.48 -6.18 -6.83
N ILE A 178 -11.14 -5.10 -7.53
CA ILE A 178 -11.37 -3.74 -7.04
C ILE A 178 -12.86 -3.41 -7.18
N THR A 179 -13.45 -2.86 -6.12
CA THR A 179 -14.90 -2.64 -6.03
C THR A 179 -15.32 -1.20 -5.73
N ASP A 180 -14.39 -0.29 -5.46
CA ASP A 180 -14.66 1.12 -5.18
C ASP A 180 -14.54 2.05 -6.40
#